data_AF-A0A0S9CJJ4-F1
#
_entry.id   AF-A0A0S9CJJ4-F1
#
_cell.length_a   1.000
_cell.length_b   1.000
_cell.length_c   1.000
_cell.angle_alpha   90.00
_cell.angle_beta   90.00
_cell.angle_gamma   90.00
#
_symmetry.space_group_name_H-M   'P 1'
#
loop_
_entity.id
_entity.type
_entity.pdbx_description
1 polymer ?
#
loop_
_entity_poly.entity_id
_entity_poly.type
_entity_poly.pdbx_seq_one_letter_code
_entity_poly.pdbx_strand_id
1 'polypeptide(L)'
;MVGDPKTLYDLRKVEASVRVTCRSCKAVKVHDLEELIASRTFRRATMDWRTTQHEMICARCPVGTDGDVKVELIPFGRNEREMREQRGRTLVMNLALSVLRDAAQRASRDDVATPAVRLALRVLRPFLADRALLVTFWTEITERKDRAFNHGHQAHRWIVTELVKRGHAVWAEFR
;
A
#
# COMPACT_ATOMS: atom_id res chain seq x y z
N MET A 1 14.40 -18.89 -25.55
CA MET A 1 12.99 -18.44 -25.56
C MET A 1 12.38 -18.82 -24.22
N VAL A 2 12.03 -17.84 -23.38
CA VAL A 2 11.31 -18.11 -22.12
C VAL A 2 9.86 -18.34 -22.53
N GLY A 3 9.34 -19.54 -22.33
CA GLY A 3 7.95 -19.85 -22.64
C GLY A 3 6.99 -19.01 -21.79
N ASP A 4 5.71 -18.94 -22.21
CA ASP A 4 4.70 -18.21 -21.46
C ASP A 4 4.68 -18.68 -19.99
N PRO A 5 4.68 -17.75 -19.02
CA PRO A 5 4.65 -18.11 -17.61
C PRO A 5 3.34 -18.82 -17.30
N LYS A 6 3.44 -19.91 -16.54
CA LYS A 6 2.26 -20.68 -16.12
C LYS A 6 1.60 -20.02 -14.93
N THR A 7 2.41 -19.48 -14.01
CA THR A 7 1.92 -18.89 -12.76
C THR A 7 2.51 -17.50 -12.52
N LEU A 8 1.85 -16.70 -11.68
CA LEU A 8 2.42 -15.43 -11.19
C LEU A 8 3.77 -15.62 -10.48
N TYR A 9 4.00 -16.78 -9.86
CA TYR A 9 5.29 -17.08 -9.23
C TYR A 9 6.42 -17.26 -10.24
N ASP A 10 6.13 -17.70 -11.47
CA ASP A 10 7.15 -17.78 -12.53
C ASP A 10 7.65 -16.39 -12.93
N LEU A 11 6.81 -15.36 -12.80
CA LEU A 11 7.20 -13.97 -13.06
C LEU A 11 8.26 -13.45 -12.07
N ARG A 12 8.39 -14.07 -10.88
CA ARG A 12 9.45 -13.72 -9.93
C ARG A 12 10.84 -14.02 -10.49
N LYS A 13 10.98 -15.07 -11.31
CA LYS A 13 12.26 -15.49 -11.90
C LYS A 13 12.84 -14.44 -12.86
N VAL A 14 11.98 -13.62 -13.45
CA VAL A 14 12.33 -12.55 -14.40
C VAL A 14 12.10 -11.15 -13.82
N GLU A 15 11.77 -11.08 -12.53
CA GLU A 15 11.44 -9.85 -11.80
C GLU A 15 10.44 -8.95 -12.56
N ALA A 16 9.48 -9.56 -13.25
CA ALA A 16 8.60 -8.84 -14.16
C ALA A 16 7.54 -8.03 -13.40
N SER A 17 7.23 -6.84 -13.89
CA SER A 17 6.02 -6.10 -13.50
C SER A 17 4.93 -6.32 -14.54
N VAL A 18 3.67 -6.16 -14.14
CA VAL A 18 2.53 -6.41 -15.03
C VAL A 18 1.92 -5.08 -15.47
N ARG A 19 2.05 -4.74 -16.76
CA ARG A 19 1.43 -3.54 -17.33
C ARG A 19 0.06 -3.90 -17.88
N VAL A 20 -0.95 -3.18 -17.42
CA VAL A 20 -2.32 -3.28 -17.91
C VAL A 20 -2.66 -2.00 -18.65
N THR A 21 -2.90 -2.10 -19.95
CA THR A 21 -3.25 -0.97 -20.81
C THR A 21 -4.68 -1.15 -21.32
N CYS A 22 -5.59 -0.26 -20.93
CA CYS A 22 -6.95 -0.29 -21.46
C CYS A 22 -6.95 0.08 -22.94
N ARG A 23 -7.57 -0.75 -23.80
CA ARG A 23 -7.60 -0.47 -25.24
C ARG A 23 -8.56 0.66 -25.58
N SER A 24 -9.65 0.78 -24.83
CA SER A 24 -10.66 1.83 -24.95
C SER A 24 -10.16 3.20 -24.51
N CYS A 25 -9.80 3.39 -23.23
CA CYS A 25 -9.41 4.72 -22.69
C CYS A 25 -7.90 4.99 -22.70
N LYS A 26 -7.08 4.05 -23.17
CA LYS A 26 -5.59 4.13 -23.18
C LYS A 26 -4.93 4.33 -21.81
N ALA A 27 -5.68 4.22 -20.71
CA ALA A 27 -5.10 4.29 -19.37
C ALA A 27 -4.15 3.10 -19.17
N VAL A 28 -2.94 3.41 -18.71
CA VAL A 28 -1.91 2.44 -18.36
C VAL A 28 -1.83 2.36 -16.84
N LYS A 29 -1.84 1.14 -16.31
CA LYS A 29 -1.58 0.85 -14.91
C LYS A 29 -0.50 -0.23 -14.83
N VAL A 30 0.60 0.08 -14.16
CA VAL A 30 1.62 -0.91 -13.85
C VAL A 30 1.35 -1.48 -12.46
N HIS A 31 1.23 -2.80 -12.39
CA HIS A 31 1.07 -3.55 -11.17
C HIS A 31 2.41 -4.09 -10.72
N ASP A 32 2.72 -3.84 -9.46
CA ASP A 32 3.78 -4.53 -8.77
C ASP A 32 3.45 -6.02 -8.65
N LEU A 33 4.42 -6.88 -8.95
CA LEU A 33 4.20 -8.33 -8.92
C LEU A 33 3.87 -8.85 -7.52
N GLU A 34 4.56 -8.35 -6.49
CA GLU A 34 4.34 -8.81 -5.12
C GLU A 34 3.01 -8.29 -4.57
N GLU A 35 2.64 -7.05 -4.89
CA GLU A 35 1.31 -6.53 -4.57
C GLU A 35 0.20 -7.33 -5.28
N LEU A 36 0.42 -7.68 -6.55
CA LEU A 36 -0.52 -8.48 -7.32
C LEU A 36 -0.68 -9.88 -6.71
N ILE A 37 0.43 -10.55 -6.39
CA ILE A 37 0.45 -11.86 -5.70
C ILE A 37 -0.31 -11.76 -4.37
N ALA A 38 0.05 -10.79 -3.52
CA ALA A 38 -0.57 -10.62 -2.21
C ALA A 38 -2.09 -10.36 -2.32
N SER A 39 -2.52 -9.51 -3.27
CA SER A 39 -3.93 -9.20 -3.48
C SER A 39 -4.75 -10.42 -3.88
N ARG A 40 -4.20 -11.30 -4.72
CA ARG A 40 -4.87 -12.53 -5.19
C ARG A 40 -4.88 -13.61 -4.13
N THR A 41 -3.77 -13.79 -3.41
CA THR A 41 -3.71 -14.70 -2.25
C THR A 41 -4.75 -14.32 -1.21
N PHE A 42 -4.89 -13.03 -0.89
CA PHE A 42 -5.89 -12.55 0.06
C PHE A 42 -7.33 -12.87 -0.39
N ARG A 43 -7.62 -12.72 -1.68
CA ARG A 43 -8.93 -13.05 -2.27
C ARG A 43 -9.15 -14.54 -2.51
N ARG A 44 -8.18 -15.40 -2.18
CA ARG A 44 -8.17 -16.83 -2.52
C ARG A 44 -8.40 -17.08 -4.02
N ALA A 45 -7.92 -16.16 -4.85
CA ALA A 45 -8.03 -16.25 -6.31
C ALA A 45 -6.92 -17.15 -6.87
N THR A 46 -7.13 -17.65 -8.10
CA THR A 46 -6.12 -18.47 -8.78
C THR A 46 -4.83 -17.69 -9.06
N MET A 47 -3.68 -18.36 -9.00
CA MET A 47 -2.37 -17.79 -9.33
C MET A 47 -1.92 -18.13 -10.75
N ASP A 48 -2.79 -18.79 -11.52
CA ASP A 48 -2.59 -19.08 -12.93
C ASP A 48 -2.48 -17.77 -13.74
N TRP A 49 -1.47 -17.69 -14.60
CA TRP A 49 -1.17 -16.46 -15.33
C TRP A 49 -2.26 -16.10 -16.34
N ARG A 50 -2.73 -17.07 -17.15
CA ARG A 50 -3.78 -16.83 -18.14
C ARG A 50 -5.06 -16.34 -17.49
N THR A 51 -5.46 -16.98 -16.41
CA THR A 51 -6.65 -16.58 -15.66
C THR A 51 -6.47 -15.19 -15.06
N THR A 52 -5.29 -14.90 -14.52
CA THR A 52 -4.97 -13.56 -14.03
C THR A 52 -5.08 -12.51 -15.15
N GLN A 53 -4.58 -12.78 -16.35
CA GLN A 53 -4.69 -11.85 -17.49
C GLN A 53 -6.15 -11.54 -17.84
N HIS A 54 -7.01 -12.56 -17.88
CA HIS A 54 -8.43 -12.38 -18.22
C HIS A 54 -9.23 -11.64 -17.14
N GLU A 55 -8.83 -11.74 -15.88
CA GLU A 55 -9.49 -11.06 -14.76
C GLU A 55 -9.05 -9.59 -14.58
N MET A 56 -8.02 -9.14 -15.31
CA MET A 56 -7.59 -7.75 -15.24
C MET A 56 -8.63 -6.84 -15.89
N ILE A 57 -8.97 -5.75 -15.20
CA ILE A 57 -9.93 -4.75 -15.68
C ILE A 57 -9.34 -3.35 -15.62
N CYS A 58 -9.88 -2.44 -16.43
CA CYS A 58 -9.51 -1.04 -16.33
C CYS A 58 -10.08 -0.42 -15.06
N ALA A 59 -9.23 0.18 -14.23
CA ALA A 59 -9.68 0.89 -13.02
C ALA A 59 -10.36 2.25 -13.30
N ARG A 60 -10.35 2.74 -14.55
CA ARG A 60 -10.71 4.13 -14.89
C ARG A 60 -12.01 4.27 -15.66
N CYS A 61 -12.47 3.24 -16.35
CA CYS A 61 -13.68 3.32 -17.18
C CYS A 61 -14.54 2.07 -17.01
N PRO A 62 -15.87 2.22 -17.04
CA PRO A 62 -16.79 1.10 -16.93
C PRO A 62 -16.71 0.18 -18.16
N VAL A 63 -16.39 0.71 -19.35
CA VAL A 63 -16.22 -0.12 -20.57
C VAL A 63 -15.06 -1.11 -20.43
N GLY A 64 -14.05 -0.79 -19.61
CA GLY A 64 -12.93 -1.68 -19.36
C GLY A 64 -13.19 -2.77 -18.31
N THR A 65 -14.42 -2.92 -17.78
CA THR A 65 -14.79 -4.08 -16.97
C THR A 65 -15.04 -5.33 -17.81
N ASP A 66 -15.26 -5.20 -19.12
CA ASP A 66 -15.48 -6.32 -20.04
C ASP A 66 -14.17 -6.99 -20.52
N GLY A 67 -13.04 -6.71 -19.85
CA GLY A 67 -11.76 -7.35 -20.16
C GLY A 67 -11.05 -6.82 -21.41
N ASP A 68 -11.44 -5.65 -21.94
CA ASP A 68 -10.78 -4.98 -23.08
C ASP A 68 -9.47 -4.27 -22.66
N VAL A 69 -8.58 -5.05 -22.04
CA VAL A 69 -7.26 -4.61 -21.58
C VAL A 69 -6.16 -5.46 -22.22
N LYS A 70 -5.07 -4.79 -22.59
CA LYS A 70 -3.82 -5.45 -23.01
C LYS A 70 -2.96 -5.64 -21.76
N VAL A 71 -2.63 -6.88 -21.43
CA VAL A 71 -1.74 -7.22 -20.31
C VAL A 71 -0.37 -7.61 -20.86
N GLU A 72 0.66 -6.87 -20.47
CA GLU A 72 2.04 -7.06 -20.90
C GLU A 72 2.95 -7.31 -19.70
N LEU A 73 3.96 -8.15 -19.88
CA LEU A 73 5.02 -8.35 -18.91
C LEU A 73 6.16 -7.38 -19.21
N ILE A 74 6.54 -6.59 -18.21
CA ILE A 74 7.75 -5.76 -18.27
C ILE A 74 8.85 -6.52 -17.50
N PRO A 75 9.75 -7.24 -18.20
CA PRO A 75 10.90 -7.84 -17.53
C PRO A 75 11.76 -6.74 -16.88
N PHE A 76 12.33 -7.03 -15.71
CA PHE A 76 13.11 -6.05 -14.93
C PHE A 76 12.35 -4.76 -14.59
N GLY A 77 11.01 -4.81 -14.45
CA GLY A 77 10.20 -3.65 -14.06
C GLY A 77 10.65 -2.99 -12.74
N ARG A 78 11.48 -3.67 -11.94
CA ARG A 78 12.19 -3.10 -10.78
C ARG A 78 13.09 -1.90 -11.13
N ASN A 79 13.54 -1.77 -12.38
CA ASN A 79 14.44 -0.69 -12.80
C ASN A 79 13.69 0.59 -13.23
N GLU A 80 12.39 0.49 -13.51
CA GLU A 80 11.56 1.63 -13.89
C GLU A 80 11.53 2.60 -12.70
N ARG A 81 12.11 3.79 -12.90
CA ARG A 81 12.33 4.78 -11.84
C ARG A 81 11.05 5.10 -11.08
N GLU A 82 9.94 5.23 -11.80
CA GLU A 82 8.62 5.50 -11.23
C GLU A 82 8.15 4.39 -10.28
N MET A 83 8.36 3.12 -10.63
CA MET A 83 8.02 1.99 -9.77
C MET A 83 8.87 1.96 -8.50
N ARG A 84 10.16 2.30 -8.60
CA ARG A 84 11.04 2.45 -7.43
C ARG A 84 10.60 3.58 -6.51
N GLU A 85 10.25 4.73 -7.07
CA GLU A 85 9.77 5.88 -6.30
C GLU A 85 8.43 5.55 -5.62
N GLN A 86 7.52 4.87 -6.31
CA GLN A 86 6.24 4.45 -5.74
C GLN A 86 6.43 3.43 -4.59
N ARG A 87 7.28 2.42 -4.78
CA ARG A 87 7.64 1.46 -3.71
C ARG A 87 8.31 2.16 -2.53
N GLY A 88 9.26 3.06 -2.80
CA GLY A 88 9.94 3.85 -1.79
C GLY A 88 8.95 4.64 -0.94
N ARG A 89 7.98 5.32 -1.58
CA ARG A 89 6.90 6.02 -0.89
C ARG A 89 6.06 5.07 -0.01
N THR A 90 5.65 3.93 -0.55
CA THR A 90 4.88 2.93 0.20
C THR A 90 5.65 2.38 1.40
N LEU A 91 6.93 2.06 1.23
CA LEU A 91 7.79 1.56 2.31
C LEU A 91 7.97 2.61 3.41
N VAL A 92 8.29 3.85 3.04
CA VAL A 92 8.48 4.95 3.99
C VAL A 92 7.19 5.27 4.74
N MET A 93 6.04 5.23 4.06
CA MET A 93 4.72 5.37 4.68
C MET A 93 4.44 4.25 5.70
N ASN A 94 4.65 2.98 5.32
CA ASN A 94 4.40 1.85 6.24
C ASN A 94 5.37 1.85 7.43
N LEU A 95 6.63 2.20 7.22
CA LEU A 95 7.60 2.36 8.30
C LEU A 95 7.17 3.46 9.27
N ALA A 96 6.65 4.58 8.76
CA ALA A 96 6.07 5.62 9.62
C ALA A 96 4.91 5.08 10.45
N LEU A 97 4.02 4.26 9.88
CA LEU A 97 2.94 3.61 10.62
C LEU A 97 3.44 2.65 11.71
N SER A 98 4.55 1.93 11.49
CA SER A 98 5.21 1.11 12.52
C SER A 98 5.68 1.98 13.69
N VAL A 99 6.34 3.10 13.40
CA VAL A 99 6.82 4.05 14.43
C VAL A 99 5.66 4.60 15.25
N LEU A 100 4.55 4.98 14.61
CA LEU A 100 3.37 5.46 15.32
C LEU A 100 2.71 4.37 16.18
N ARG A 101 2.66 3.12 15.70
CA ARG A 101 2.13 1.99 16.46
C ARG A 101 2.95 1.73 17.72
N ASP A 102 4.27 1.69 17.59
CA ASP A 102 5.20 1.50 18.72
C ASP A 102 5.07 2.65 19.72
N ALA A 103 4.99 3.90 19.24
CA ALA A 103 4.74 5.05 20.10
C ALA A 103 3.41 4.94 20.85
N ALA A 104 2.32 4.53 20.19
CA ALA A 104 1.04 4.32 20.85
C ALA A 104 1.09 3.23 21.93
N GLN A 105 1.88 2.16 21.73
CA GLN A 105 2.09 1.10 22.73
C GLN A 105 2.87 1.58 23.95
N ARG A 106 3.87 2.45 23.74
CA ARG A 106 4.77 2.92 24.81
C ARG A 106 4.29 4.18 25.52
N ALA A 107 3.30 4.88 24.98
CA ALA A 107 2.86 6.19 25.45
C ALA A 107 2.36 6.22 26.92
N SER A 108 2.00 5.08 27.51
CA SER A 108 1.63 5.00 28.94
C SER A 108 2.83 4.86 29.89
N ARG A 109 4.05 4.60 29.36
CA ARG A 109 5.25 4.30 30.14
C ARG A 109 6.39 5.29 29.85
N ASP A 110 6.54 5.65 28.59
CA ASP A 110 7.67 6.45 28.11
C ASP A 110 7.23 7.83 27.63
N ASP A 111 8.18 8.77 27.57
CA ASP A 111 7.99 9.95 26.74
C ASP A 111 8.11 9.56 25.25
N VAL A 112 7.02 9.77 24.53
CA VAL A 112 6.88 9.42 23.11
C VAL A 112 7.01 10.63 22.19
N ALA A 113 7.26 11.83 22.73
CA ALA A 113 7.47 13.07 21.97
C ALA A 113 8.83 13.14 21.25
N THR A 114 9.28 12.01 20.71
CA THR A 114 10.60 11.84 20.11
C THR A 114 10.67 12.41 18.68
N PRO A 115 11.87 12.76 18.18
CA PRO A 115 12.06 13.17 16.79
C PRO A 115 11.54 12.15 15.76
N ALA A 116 11.65 10.85 16.06
CA ALA A 116 11.17 9.78 15.18
C ALA A 116 9.65 9.85 14.96
N VAL A 117 8.86 10.07 16.02
CA VAL A 117 7.40 10.20 15.93
C VAL A 117 7.01 11.46 15.15
N ARG A 118 7.68 12.58 15.40
CA ARG A 118 7.44 13.83 14.64
C ARG A 118 7.75 13.66 13.15
N LEU A 119 8.84 12.96 12.82
CA LEU A 119 9.20 12.65 11.43
C LEU A 119 8.16 11.74 10.78
N ALA A 120 7.72 10.69 11.47
CA ALA A 120 6.68 9.78 11.00
C ALA A 120 5.37 10.52 10.68
N LEU A 121 4.92 11.42 11.57
CA LEU A 121 3.74 12.25 11.31
C LEU A 121 3.94 13.17 10.09
N ARG A 122 5.15 13.72 9.90
CA ARG A 122 5.47 14.57 8.74
C ARG A 122 5.50 13.78 7.43
N VAL A 123 5.97 12.53 7.47
CA VAL A 123 5.95 11.60 6.34
C VAL A 123 4.52 11.26 5.93
N LEU A 124 3.59 11.08 6.88
CA LEU A 124 2.20 10.74 6.57
C LEU A 124 1.37 11.92 6.06
N ARG A 125 1.79 13.16 6.33
CA ARG A 125 1.05 14.38 5.95
C ARG A 125 0.63 14.45 4.47
N PRO A 126 1.46 14.10 3.48
CA PRO A 126 1.04 14.16 2.07
C PRO A 126 -0.01 13.11 1.67
N PHE A 127 -0.14 12.03 2.45
CA PHE A 127 -1.08 10.93 2.19
C PHE A 127 -2.43 11.13 2.90
N LEU A 128 -2.51 12.10 3.80
CA LEU A 128 -3.70 12.45 4.54
C LEU A 128 -4.17 13.86 4.17
N ALA A 129 -5.41 13.99 3.68
CA ALA A 129 -5.95 15.31 3.34
C ALA A 129 -6.27 16.13 4.60
N ASP A 130 -6.69 15.45 5.68
CA ASP A 130 -7.04 16.10 6.94
C ASP A 130 -5.89 16.00 7.95
N ARG A 131 -5.40 17.17 8.39
CA ARG A 131 -4.39 17.29 9.43
C ARG A 131 -4.93 16.92 10.82
N ALA A 132 -6.25 17.00 11.03
CA ALA A 132 -6.87 16.75 12.32
C ALA A 132 -6.51 15.37 12.86
N LEU A 133 -6.52 14.32 12.04
CA LEU A 133 -6.14 12.96 12.45
C LEU A 133 -4.72 12.88 13.02
N LEU A 134 -3.77 13.57 12.39
CA LEU A 134 -2.38 13.61 12.85
C LEU A 134 -2.22 14.39 14.15
N VAL A 135 -2.98 15.48 14.31
CA VAL A 135 -3.00 16.29 15.54
C VAL A 135 -3.64 15.52 16.67
N THR A 136 -4.79 14.89 16.45
CA THR A 136 -5.47 14.03 17.42
C THR A 136 -4.53 12.93 17.90
N PHE A 137 -3.84 12.24 16.99
CA PHE A 137 -2.86 11.24 17.39
C PHE A 137 -1.76 11.83 18.29
N TRP A 138 -1.18 12.97 17.91
CA TRP A 138 -0.13 13.64 18.70
C TRP A 138 -0.64 14.04 20.09
N THR A 139 -1.81 14.65 20.18
CA THR A 139 -2.45 15.08 21.42
C THR A 139 -2.72 13.90 22.34
N GLU A 140 -3.28 12.81 21.82
CA GLU A 140 -3.58 11.59 22.60
C GLU A 140 -2.31 10.96 23.20
N ILE A 141 -1.19 10.94 22.47
CA ILE A 141 0.03 10.32 22.97
C ILE A 141 0.88 11.22 23.89
N THR A 142 0.73 12.55 23.81
CA THR A 142 1.56 13.50 24.58
C THR A 142 0.89 14.07 25.81
N GLU A 143 -0.42 14.34 25.77
CA GLU A 143 -1.11 15.03 26.87
C GLU A 143 -1.70 14.05 27.90
N ARG A 144 -1.81 12.76 27.59
CA ARG A 144 -2.54 11.77 28.41
C ARG A 144 -1.64 10.73 29.08
N LYS A 145 -0.44 11.13 29.50
CA LYS A 145 0.55 10.24 30.13
C LYS A 145 0.03 9.51 31.39
N ASP A 146 -0.91 10.12 32.12
CA ASP A 146 -1.38 9.63 33.42
C ASP A 146 -2.70 8.84 33.37
N ARG A 147 -3.25 8.56 32.18
CA ARG A 147 -4.51 7.81 32.06
C ARG A 147 -4.24 6.34 31.76
N ALA A 148 -4.90 5.44 32.51
CA ALA A 148 -4.84 3.99 32.31
C ALA A 148 -5.29 3.53 30.90
N PHE A 149 -6.05 4.37 30.19
CA PHE A 149 -6.50 4.12 28.82
C PHE A 149 -5.97 5.20 27.89
N ASN A 150 -4.90 4.88 27.15
CA ASN A 150 -4.39 5.74 26.08
C ASN A 150 -5.15 5.45 24.77
N HIS A 151 -5.80 6.45 24.18
CA HIS A 151 -6.52 6.29 22.91
C HIS A 151 -5.61 6.41 21.68
N GLY A 152 -4.29 6.48 21.85
CA GLY A 152 -3.31 6.50 20.76
C GLY A 152 -3.47 5.32 19.80
N HIS A 153 -3.84 4.15 20.30
CA HIS A 153 -4.18 2.99 19.46
C HIS A 153 -5.39 3.22 18.56
N GLN A 154 -6.40 3.91 19.08
CA GLN A 154 -7.60 4.22 18.33
C GLN A 154 -7.32 5.30 17.27
N ALA A 155 -6.56 6.34 17.62
CA ALA A 155 -6.11 7.35 16.68
C ALA A 155 -5.21 6.77 15.58
N HIS A 156 -4.32 5.82 15.90
CA HIS A 156 -3.54 5.06 14.91
C HIS A 156 -4.45 4.29 13.95
N ARG A 157 -5.44 3.57 14.47
CA ARG A 157 -6.42 2.84 13.64
C ARG A 157 -7.17 3.76 12.68
N TRP A 158 -7.60 4.94 13.14
CA TRP A 158 -8.26 5.91 12.27
C TRP A 158 -7.36 6.40 11.13
N ILE A 159 -6.07 6.65 11.41
CA ILE A 159 -5.09 6.99 10.36
C ILE A 159 -5.00 5.86 9.32
N VAL A 160 -4.87 4.60 9.78
CA VAL A 160 -4.79 3.44 8.88
C VAL A 160 -6.06 3.28 8.04
N THR A 161 -7.24 3.38 8.66
CA THR A 161 -8.52 3.30 7.95
C THR A 161 -8.63 4.36 6.86
N GLU A 162 -8.22 5.59 7.14
CA GLU A 162 -8.26 6.68 6.17
C GLU A 162 -7.28 6.46 5.01
N LEU A 163 -6.07 5.93 5.28
CA LEU A 163 -5.11 5.58 4.24
C LEU A 163 -5.63 4.46 3.32
N VAL A 164 -6.24 3.41 3.90
CA VAL A 164 -6.86 2.31 3.15
C VAL A 164 -8.02 2.81 2.31
N LYS A 165 -8.88 3.67 2.88
CA LYS A 165 -10.01 4.29 2.17
C LYS A 165 -9.56 5.11 0.96
N ARG A 166 -8.39 5.75 1.04
CA ARG A 166 -7.76 6.47 -0.09
C ARG A 166 -7.04 5.57 -1.10
N GLY A 167 -7.00 4.26 -0.86
CA GLY A 167 -6.37 3.30 -1.77
C GLY A 167 -4.85 3.20 -1.61
N HIS A 168 -4.29 3.65 -0.49
CA HIS A 168 -2.86 3.46 -0.22
C HIS A 168 -2.57 2.02 0.22
N ALA A 169 -1.43 1.48 -0.23
CA ALA A 169 -0.98 0.13 0.11
C ALA A 169 -0.42 0.09 1.55
N VAL A 170 -1.27 -0.24 2.51
CA VAL A 170 -0.89 -0.45 3.92
C VAL A 170 -0.64 -1.94 4.19
N TRP A 171 0.41 -2.27 4.95
CA TRP A 171 0.75 -3.64 5.38
C TRP A 171 -0.42 -4.29 6.13
N ALA A 172 -0.55 -5.60 5.98
CA ALA A 172 -1.67 -6.36 6.55
C ALA A 172 -1.72 -6.29 8.09
N GLU A 173 -0.56 -6.19 8.76
CA GLU A 173 -0.44 -6.11 10.21
C GLU A 173 -1.04 -4.84 10.85
N PHE A 174 -1.38 -3.84 10.04
CA PHE A 174 -2.02 -2.60 10.48
C PHE A 174 -3.52 -2.54 10.18
N ARG A 175 -4.02 -3.43 9.33
CA ARG A 175 -5.45 -3.49 8.95
C ARG A 175 -6.24 -4.22 10.03
#